data_AF-A0A3B8Y330-F1
#
_entry.id   AF-A0A3B8Y330-F1
#
_cell.length_a   1.000
_cell.length_b   1.000
_cell.length_c   1.000
_cell.angle_alpha   90.00
_cell.angle_beta   90.00
_cell.angle_gamma   90.00
#
_symmetry.space_group_name_H-M   'P 1'
#
loop_
_entity.id
_entity.type
_entity.pdbx_description
1 polymer ?
#
loop_
_entity_poly.entity_id
_entity_poly.type
_entity_poly.pdbx_seq_one_letter_code
_entity_poly.pdbx_strand_id
1 'polypeptide(L)' 'MSDSKSQEKTYEILKWLNKNRHQVLELYKNEYIAYNEKGIISHSENLSEVMESADASGEEYVIYLVPPRRQSVQIL' A
#
# COMPACT_ATOMS: atom_id res chain seq x y z
N MET A 1 -22.44 3.34 -9.36
CA MET A 1 -22.48 3.05 -7.90
C MET A 1 -21.30 2.20 -7.45
N SER A 2 -20.23 2.09 -8.24
CA SER A 2 -19.07 1.23 -7.99
C SER A 2 -17.91 1.96 -7.29
N ASP A 3 -17.89 3.29 -7.34
CA ASP A 3 -16.70 4.07 -6.96
C ASP A 3 -16.59 4.40 -5.47
N SER A 4 -17.71 4.52 -4.74
CA SER A 4 -17.67 5.02 -3.36
C SER A 4 -17.00 4.03 -2.39
N LYS A 5 -17.27 2.73 -2.54
CA LYS A 5 -16.64 1.68 -1.71
C LYS A 5 -15.14 1.55 -2.00
N SER A 6 -14.73 1.69 -3.26
CA SER A 6 -13.32 1.66 -3.65
C SER A 6 -12.54 2.87 -3.10
N GLN A 7 -13.16 4.05 -3.14
CA GLN A 7 -12.60 5.27 -2.55
C GLN A 7 -12.48 5.18 -1.03
N GLU A 8 -13.49 4.66 -0.34
CA GLU A 8 -13.47 4.47 1.12
C GLU A 8 -12.37 3.48 1.54
N LYS A 9 -12.22 2.35 0.83
CA LYS A 9 -11.14 1.40 1.04
C LYS A 9 -9.77 2.04 0.83
N THR A 10 -9.58 2.76 -0.27
CA THR A 10 -8.33 3.48 -0.56
C THR A 10 -8.01 4.48 0.56
N TYR A 11 -9.02 5.19 1.06
CA TYR A 11 -8.85 6.16 2.15
C TYR A 11 -8.40 5.51 3.46
N GLU A 12 -9.02 4.39 3.87
CA GLU A 12 -8.62 3.69 5.09
C GLU A 12 -7.19 3.11 4.98
N ILE A 13 -6.79 2.66 3.79
CA ILE A 13 -5.41 2.20 3.55
C ILE A 13 -4.41 3.34 3.67
N LEU A 14 -4.71 4.49 3.05
CA LEU A 14 -3.87 5.70 3.18
C LEU A 14 -3.78 6.16 4.63
N LYS A 15 -4.88 6.10 5.39
CA LYS A 15 -4.91 6.45 6.81
C LYS A 15 -4.05 5.52 7.66
N TRP A 16 -4.08 4.21 7.40
CA TRP A 16 -3.22 3.24 8.07
C TRP A 16 -1.74 3.46 7.71
N LEU A 17 -1.42 3.62 6.43
CA LEU A 17 -0.04 3.87 5.97
C LEU A 17 0.53 5.14 6.60
N ASN A 18 -0.27 6.22 6.67
CA ASN A 18 0.15 7.46 7.30
C ASN A 18 0.38 7.31 8.81
N LYS A 19 -0.53 6.62 9.52
CA LYS A 19 -0.39 6.36 10.96
C LYS A 19 0.87 5.54 11.27
N ASN A 20 1.21 4.58 10.41
CA ASN A 20 2.32 3.64 10.60
C ASN A 20 3.56 3.98 9.77
N ARG A 21 3.64 5.19 9.19
CA ARG A 21 4.66 5.59 8.20
C ARG A 21 6.10 5.36 8.63
N HIS A 22 6.38 5.41 9.94
CA HIS A 22 7.72 5.21 10.47
C HIS A 22 8.15 3.76 10.30
N GLN A 23 7.30 2.83 10.74
CA GLN A 23 7.53 1.40 10.66
C GLN A 23 7.49 0.91 9.21
N VAL A 24 6.53 1.40 8.40
CA VAL A 24 6.43 1.03 6.98
C VAL A 24 7.70 1.43 6.22
N LEU A 25 8.22 2.63 6.47
CA LEU A 25 9.47 3.08 5.85
C LEU A 25 10.69 2.28 6.32
N GLU A 26 10.72 1.85 7.58
CA GLU A 26 11.85 1.10 8.12
C GLU A 26 11.90 -0.33 7.58
N LEU A 27 10.74 -0.97 7.42
CA LEU A 27 10.64 -2.38 7.03
C LEU A 27 10.62 -2.61 5.52
N TYR A 28 10.01 -1.71 4.75
CA TYR A 28 9.67 -1.96 3.35
C TYR A 28 10.21 -0.87 2.41
N LYS A 29 11.33 -0.24 2.79
CA LYS A 29 11.91 0.86 2.03
C LYS A 29 12.20 0.44 0.58
N ASN A 30 11.74 1.24 -0.38
CA ASN A 30 11.86 0.97 -1.83
C ASN A 30 11.06 -0.24 -2.34
N GLU A 31 10.22 -0.83 -1.51
CA GLU A 31 9.39 -1.97 -1.91
C GLU A 31 7.99 -1.51 -2.30
N TYR A 32 7.37 -2.30 -3.15
CA TYR A 32 5.93 -2.30 -3.36
C TYR A 32 5.27 -3.13 -2.26
N ILE A 33 4.14 -2.64 -1.76
CA ILE A 33 3.30 -3.35 -0.78
C ILE A 33 1.93 -3.55 -1.41
N ALA A 34 1.44 -4.80 -1.41
CA ALA A 34 0.03 -5.11 -1.58
C ALA A 34 -0.68 -5.10 -0.23
N TYR A 35 -1.77 -4.36 -0.11
CA TYR A 35 -2.49 -4.18 1.14
C TYR A 35 -4.00 -4.30 0.93
N ASN A 36 -4.69 -4.93 1.88
CA ASN A 36 -6.16 -4.97 1.94
C ASN A 36 -6.67 -4.79 3.38
N GLU A 37 -7.96 -5.02 3.61
CA GLU A 37 -8.61 -4.87 4.93
C GLU A 37 -7.97 -5.72 6.04
N LYS A 38 -7.25 -6.80 5.69
CA LYS A 38 -6.57 -7.69 6.64
C LYS A 38 -5.13 -7.28 6.93
N GLY A 39 -4.54 -6.39 6.12
CA GLY A 39 -3.15 -5.95 6.28
C GLY A 39 -2.33 -6.09 4.99
N ILE A 40 -1.02 -6.19 5.16
CA ILE A 40 -0.07 -6.43 4.08
C ILE A 40 -0.21 -7.88 3.61
N ILE A 41 -0.46 -8.07 2.31
CA ILE A 41 -0.59 -9.38 1.66
C ILE A 41 0.77 -9.83 1.13
N SER A 42 1.50 -8.93 0.47
CA SER A 42 2.80 -9.20 -0.14
C SER A 42 3.62 -7.93 -0.24
N HIS A 43 4.94 -8.07 -0.27
CA HIS A 43 5.88 -6.98 -0.52
C HIS A 43 7.14 -7.48 -1.23
N SER A 44 7.70 -6.66 -2.12
CA SER A 44 8.95 -6.92 -2.85
C SER A 44 9.39 -5.63 -3.57
N GLU A 45 10.67 -5.52 -3.90
CA GLU A 45 11.18 -4.49 -4.83
C GLU A 45 10.63 -4.70 -6.25
N ASN A 46 10.16 -5.91 -6.58
CA ASN A 46 9.59 -6.25 -7.88
C ASN A 46 8.06 -6.22 -7.84
N LEU A 47 7.47 -5.23 -8.54
CA LEU A 47 6.02 -5.08 -8.62
C LEU A 47 5.31 -6.33 -9.17
N SER A 48 5.89 -7.03 -10.14
CA SER A 48 5.26 -8.21 -10.75
C SER A 48 5.10 -9.35 -9.74
N GLU A 49 6.08 -9.58 -8.87
CA GLU A 49 6.03 -10.60 -7.82
C GLU A 49 4.94 -10.28 -6.78
N VAL A 50 4.83 -8.99 -6.42
CA VAL A 50 3.79 -8.51 -5.49
C VAL A 50 2.41 -8.73 -6.08
N MET A 51 2.22 -8.40 -7.37
CA MET A 51 0.94 -8.59 -8.05
C MET A 51 0.57 -10.07 -8.17
N GLU A 52 1.50 -10.93 -8.60
CA GLU A 52 1.25 -12.37 -8.70
C GLU A 52 0.85 -12.98 -7.35
N SER A 53 1.55 -12.59 -6.27
CA SER A 53 1.23 -13.04 -4.92
C SER A 53 -0.12 -12.51 -4.42
N ALA A 54 -0.46 -11.25 -4.74
CA ALA A 54 -1.70 -10.63 -4.31
C ALA A 54 -2.90 -11.14 -5.10
N ASP A 55 -2.76 -11.36 -6.41
CA ASP A 55 -3.80 -11.95 -7.25
C ASP A 55 -4.14 -13.38 -6.82
N ALA A 56 -3.13 -14.15 -6.37
CA ALA A 56 -3.34 -15.48 -5.81
C ALA A 56 -4.21 -15.50 -4.55
N SER A 57 -4.35 -14.36 -3.84
CA SER A 57 -5.23 -14.25 -2.68
C SER A 57 -6.73 -14.23 -3.04
N GLY A 58 -7.06 -13.83 -4.27
CA GLY A 58 -8.45 -13.65 -4.71
C GLY A 58 -9.20 -12.51 -4.01
N GLU A 59 -8.50 -11.67 -3.25
CA GLU A 59 -9.06 -10.53 -2.52
C GLU A 59 -8.75 -9.21 -3.24
N GLU A 60 -9.64 -8.23 -3.10
CA GLU A 60 -9.32 -6.87 -3.57
C GLU A 60 -8.17 -6.29 -2.74
N TYR A 61 -7.19 -5.69 -3.41
CA TYR A 61 -6.04 -5.06 -2.79
C TYR A 61 -5.68 -3.75 -3.49
N VAL A 62 -4.85 -2.94 -2.84
CA VAL A 62 -4.18 -1.79 -3.44
C VAL A 62 -2.67 -1.98 -3.39
N ILE A 63 -1.98 -1.37 -4.34
CA ILE A 63 -0.51 -1.32 -4.37
C ILE A 63 -0.05 0.05 -3.89
N TYR A 64 0.92 0.06 -2.98
CA TYR A 64 1.59 1.25 -2.51
C TYR A 64 3.11 1.10 -2.66
N LEU A 65 3.76 2.08 -3.31
CA LEU A 65 5.22 2.17 -3.38
C LEU A 65 5.73 2.92 -2.16
N VAL A 66 6.54 2.27 -1.34
CA VAL A 66 7.14 2.89 -0.16
C VAL A 66 8.30 3.79 -0.59
N PRO A 67 8.26 5.09 -0.27
CA PRO A 67 9.30 6.00 -0.71
C PRO A 67 10.65 5.68 -0.05
N PRO A 68 11.78 6.02 -0.69
CA PRO A 68 13.12 5.77 -0.15
C PRO A 68 13.41 6.50 1.16
N ARG A 69 12.76 7.65 1.36
CA ARG A 69 12.95 8.54 2.51
C ARG A 69 11.65 9.27 2.79
N ARG A 70 11.52 9.82 3.99
CA ARG A 70 10.43 10.75 4.31
C ARG A 70 10.55 11.96 3.39
N GLN A 71 9.61 12.11 2.47
CA GLN A 71 9.43 13.32 1.71
C GLN A 71 8.03 13.82 2.00
N SER A 72 7.92 15.04 2.52
CA SER A 72 6.68 15.78 2.53
C SER A 72 6.70 16.70 1.32
N VAL A 73 5.82 16.48 0.35
CA VAL A 73 5.54 17.50 -0.66
C VAL A 73 4.60 18.49 0.00
N GLN A 74 5.15 19.62 0.44
CA GLN A 74 4.34 20.77 0.84
C GLN A 74 3.97 21.50 -0.45
N ILE A 75 2.70 21.42 -0.85
CA ILE A 75 2.17 22.22 -1.95
C ILE A 75 1.84 23.59 -1.35
N LEU A 76 2.59 24.62 -1.76
CA LEU A 76 2.37 26.03 -1.42
C LEU A 76 1.33 26.65 -2.35
#